data_AF-A0A9W8Y4D3-F1
#
_entry.id   AF-A0A9W8Y4D3-F1
#
_cell.length_a   1.000
_cell.length_b   1.000
_cell.length_c   1.000
_cell.angle_alpha   90.00
_cell.angle_beta   90.00
_cell.angle_gamma   90.00
#
_symmetry.space_group_name_H-M   'P 1'
#
loop_
_entity.id
_entity.type
_entity.pdbx_description
1 polymer ?
#
loop_
_entity_poly.entity_id
_entity_poly.type
_entity_poly.pdbx_seq_one_letter_code
_entity_poly.pdbx_strand_id
1 'polypeptide(L)'
;MITAYPATSITPQDQSGGPGLDANTEQKAEWSRLEFWDENQKPYLKEYEGRGLLQGKAALITGGDSGIGRAVAILFAREGADVSIVYLPEEEEDAQYVKKKVEEAGRKANLLRGDLTKRENCERAVEEHVKAFGKLNILVNNGKLPVHIPITIQRNSEN
;
A
#
# COMPACT_ATOMS: atom_id res chain seq x y z
N MET A 1 -10.59 -13.05 -21.04
CA MET A 1 -11.15 -11.98 -20.17
C MET A 1 -10.81 -10.66 -20.85
N ILE A 2 -11.79 -9.79 -21.09
CA ILE A 2 -11.56 -8.45 -21.68
C ILE A 2 -11.44 -7.48 -20.49
N THR A 3 -10.36 -6.72 -20.43
CA THR A 3 -10.03 -5.78 -19.34
C THR A 3 -9.26 -4.58 -19.90
N ALA A 4 -9.28 -3.45 -19.19
CA ALA A 4 -8.51 -2.25 -19.51
C ALA A 4 -7.00 -2.42 -19.23
N TYR A 5 -6.61 -3.43 -18.45
CA TYR A 5 -5.21 -3.69 -18.15
C TYR A 5 -4.49 -4.29 -19.37
N PRO A 6 -3.24 -3.89 -19.64
CA PRO A 6 -2.46 -4.47 -20.72
C PRO A 6 -2.31 -5.98 -20.53
N ALA A 7 -2.50 -6.74 -21.61
CA ALA A 7 -2.21 -8.16 -21.61
C ALA A 7 -0.70 -8.36 -21.53
N THR A 8 -0.18 -8.64 -20.34
CA THR A 8 1.24 -8.89 -20.10
C THR A 8 1.46 -10.36 -19.80
N SER A 9 2.52 -10.95 -20.35
CA SER A 9 3.00 -12.27 -19.92
C SER A 9 3.55 -12.15 -18.51
N ILE A 10 2.90 -12.80 -17.54
CA ILE A 10 3.34 -12.78 -16.15
C ILE A 10 4.54 -13.72 -16.02
N THR A 11 5.72 -13.18 -15.76
CA THR A 11 6.88 -13.96 -15.34
C THR A 11 6.64 -14.44 -13.91
N PRO A 12 6.85 -15.73 -13.57
CA PRO A 12 6.73 -16.20 -12.20
C PRO A 12 7.65 -15.40 -11.29
N GLN A 13 7.08 -14.79 -10.25
CA GLN A 13 7.85 -14.00 -9.29
C GLN A 13 8.61 -14.95 -8.34
N ASP A 14 9.92 -14.75 -8.21
CA ASP A 14 10.73 -15.44 -7.21
C ASP A 14 10.42 -14.88 -5.81
N GLN A 15 9.89 -15.73 -4.93
CA GLN A 15 9.53 -15.38 -3.55
C GLN A 15 10.58 -15.82 -2.52
N SER A 16 11.69 -16.42 -2.94
CA SER A 16 12.72 -16.95 -2.03
C SER A 16 13.36 -15.88 -1.13
N GLY A 17 13.35 -14.61 -1.55
CA GLY A 17 13.82 -13.44 -0.78
C GLY A 17 12.76 -12.70 0.04
N GLY A 18 11.53 -13.20 0.14
CA GLY A 18 10.39 -12.47 0.74
C GLY A 18 9.54 -11.74 -0.30
N PRO A 19 8.61 -10.85 0.11
CA PRO A 19 7.61 -10.25 -0.78
C PRO A 19 8.18 -9.37 -1.91
N GLY A 20 9.48 -9.07 -1.92
CA GLY A 20 10.11 -8.17 -2.89
C GLY A 20 9.72 -6.71 -2.65
N LEU A 21 10.56 -5.78 -3.11
CA LEU A 21 10.25 -4.34 -3.05
C LEU A 21 9.43 -3.95 -4.27
N ASP A 22 8.39 -3.13 -4.09
CA ASP A 22 7.60 -2.55 -5.19
C ASP A 22 8.50 -1.78 -6.17
N ALA A 23 9.58 -1.18 -5.67
CA ALA A 23 10.63 -0.55 -6.48
C ALA A 23 11.20 -1.50 -7.56
N ASN A 24 11.37 -2.78 -7.22
CA ASN A 24 12.03 -3.80 -8.05
C ASN A 24 11.05 -4.63 -8.89
N THR A 25 9.75 -4.37 -8.83
CA THR A 25 8.77 -5.09 -9.64
C THR A 25 8.86 -4.65 -11.11
N GLU A 26 9.11 -5.61 -12.01
CA GLU A 26 9.15 -5.37 -13.47
C GLU A 26 7.83 -4.81 -14.00
N GLN A 27 6.71 -5.33 -13.50
CA GLN A 27 5.37 -4.85 -13.81
C GLN A 27 4.83 -4.00 -12.65
N LYS A 28 4.82 -2.68 -12.83
CA LYS A 28 4.24 -1.77 -11.84
C LYS A 28 2.72 -1.93 -11.81
N ALA A 29 2.14 -2.01 -10.62
CA ALA A 29 0.69 -2.02 -10.49
C ALA A 29 0.10 -0.61 -10.71
N GLU A 30 -1.14 -0.57 -11.20
CA GLU A 30 -1.94 0.65 -11.27
C GLU A 30 -2.63 0.87 -9.92
N TRP A 31 -2.13 1.83 -9.13
CA TRP A 31 -2.57 2.03 -7.74
C TRP A 31 -3.78 2.97 -7.58
N SER A 32 -4.06 3.78 -8.60
CA SER A 32 -4.97 4.93 -8.46
C SER A 32 -5.99 5.08 -9.58
N ARG A 33 -5.84 4.33 -10.67
CA ARG A 33 -6.82 4.27 -11.75
C ARG A 33 -7.67 3.02 -11.60
N LEU A 34 -8.98 3.17 -11.81
CA LEU A 34 -9.92 2.07 -11.80
C LEU A 34 -10.42 1.78 -13.21
N GLU A 35 -10.83 0.54 -13.43
CA GLU A 35 -11.47 0.13 -14.68
C GLU A 35 -12.93 0.61 -14.72
N PHE A 36 -13.29 1.25 -15.83
CA PHE A 36 -14.64 1.65 -16.19
C PHE A 36 -14.99 1.09 -17.58
N TRP A 37 -16.28 1.06 -17.89
CA TRP A 37 -16.80 0.57 -19.17
C TRP A 37 -17.51 1.71 -19.89
N ASP A 38 -17.22 1.88 -21.17
CA ASP A 38 -17.93 2.83 -22.03
C ASP A 38 -19.26 2.25 -22.56
N GLU A 39 -20.01 3.09 -23.28
CA GLU A 39 -21.30 2.71 -23.91
C GLU A 39 -21.18 1.55 -24.92
N ASN A 40 -19.97 1.29 -25.43
CA ASN A 40 -19.68 0.22 -26.38
C ASN A 40 -19.13 -1.05 -25.69
N GLN A 41 -19.24 -1.15 -24.37
CA GLN A 41 -18.68 -2.24 -23.56
C GLN A 41 -17.16 -2.39 -23.76
N LYS A 42 -16.44 -1.28 -23.97
CA LYS A 42 -14.99 -1.28 -24.00
C LYS A 42 -14.45 -0.78 -22.65
N PRO A 43 -13.55 -1.55 -22.00
CA PRO A 43 -13.00 -1.12 -20.72
C PRO A 43 -11.89 -0.07 -20.92
N TYR A 44 -11.78 0.87 -19.99
CA TYR A 44 -10.71 1.87 -19.93
C TYR A 44 -10.34 2.21 -18.47
N LEU A 45 -9.12 2.71 -18.25
CA LEU A 45 -8.65 3.17 -16.95
C LEU A 45 -8.93 4.66 -16.76
N LYS A 46 -9.54 5.02 -15.62
CA LYS A 46 -9.73 6.42 -15.21
C LYS A 46 -9.18 6.62 -13.80
N GLU A 47 -8.52 7.76 -13.57
CA GLU A 47 -8.12 8.19 -12.22
C GLU A 47 -9.32 8.19 -11.27
N TYR A 48 -9.12 7.64 -10.07
CA TYR A 48 -10.13 7.72 -9.02
C TYR A 48 -10.30 9.16 -8.56
N GLU A 49 -11.53 9.66 -8.63
CA GLU A 49 -11.93 10.97 -8.13
C GLU A 49 -12.65 10.78 -6.80
N GLY A 50 -12.11 11.37 -5.73
CA GLY A 50 -12.71 11.28 -4.40
C GLY A 50 -14.04 12.02 -4.32
N ARG A 51 -14.94 11.51 -3.46
CA ARG A 51 -16.29 12.08 -3.24
C ARG A 51 -16.42 12.82 -1.91
N GLY A 52 -15.35 12.92 -1.14
CA GLY A 52 -15.32 13.60 0.16
C GLY A 52 -15.90 12.76 1.31
N LEU A 53 -15.97 11.44 1.16
CA LEU A 53 -16.56 10.53 2.15
C LEU A 53 -15.78 10.50 3.48
N LEU A 54 -14.50 10.86 3.44
CA LEU A 54 -13.61 10.88 4.60
C LEU A 54 -13.18 12.28 5.00
N GLN A 55 -13.96 13.30 4.60
CA GLN A 55 -13.62 14.69 4.85
C GLN A 55 -13.31 14.95 6.34
N GLY A 56 -12.11 15.47 6.59
CA GLY A 56 -11.66 15.83 7.93
C GLY A 56 -11.41 14.64 8.86
N LYS A 57 -11.32 13.41 8.34
CA LYS A 57 -10.91 12.23 9.12
C LYS A 57 -9.38 12.09 9.13
N ALA A 58 -8.86 11.31 10.06
CA ALA A 58 -7.47 10.87 10.10
C ALA A 58 -7.38 9.34 10.11
N ALA A 59 -6.51 8.79 9.26
CA ALA A 59 -6.31 7.36 9.10
C ALA A 59 -4.87 6.95 9.42
N LEU A 60 -4.69 5.85 10.15
CA LEU A 60 -3.41 5.18 10.37
C LEU A 60 -3.40 3.85 9.59
N ILE A 61 -2.44 3.68 8.69
CA ILE A 61 -2.36 2.52 7.78
C ILE A 61 -1.01 1.84 7.97
N THR A 62 -0.99 0.55 8.26
CA THR A 62 0.26 -0.21 8.37
C THR A 62 0.62 -0.86 7.04
N GLY A 63 1.91 -0.88 6.67
CA GLY A 63 2.36 -1.27 5.33
C GLY A 63 1.75 -0.37 4.25
N GLY A 64 1.72 0.94 4.50
CA GLY A 64 1.06 1.93 3.64
C GLY A 64 1.93 2.49 2.51
N ASP A 65 3.19 2.07 2.46
CA ASP A 65 4.22 2.46 1.48
C ASP A 65 4.00 1.78 0.12
N SER A 66 3.46 0.57 0.07
CA SER A 66 3.40 -0.30 -1.11
C SER A 66 2.06 -1.03 -1.25
N GLY A 67 1.85 -1.67 -2.40
CA GLY A 67 0.74 -2.63 -2.56
C GLY A 67 -0.66 -2.03 -2.30
N ILE A 68 -1.48 -2.83 -1.60
CA ILE A 68 -2.83 -2.44 -1.19
C ILE A 68 -2.80 -1.25 -0.23
N GLY A 69 -1.84 -1.20 0.69
CA GLY A 69 -1.74 -0.12 1.67
C GLY A 69 -1.48 1.24 1.02
N ARG A 70 -0.62 1.28 0.00
CA ARG A 70 -0.39 2.46 -0.86
C ARG A 70 -1.68 2.93 -1.52
N ALA A 71 -2.40 2.02 -2.17
CA ALA A 71 -3.65 2.37 -2.83
C ALA A 71 -4.65 2.95 -1.81
N VAL A 72 -4.84 2.29 -0.66
CA VAL A 72 -5.72 2.77 0.41
C VAL A 72 -5.29 4.16 0.90
N ALA A 73 -4.01 4.40 1.14
CA ALA A 73 -3.51 5.70 1.60
C ALA A 73 -3.82 6.82 0.59
N ILE A 74 -3.56 6.60 -0.69
CA ILE A 74 -3.82 7.58 -1.75
C ILE A 74 -5.32 7.84 -1.91
N LEU A 75 -6.14 6.79 -1.95
CA LEU A 75 -7.58 6.93 -2.13
C LEU A 75 -8.24 7.58 -0.90
N PHE A 76 -7.79 7.26 0.32
CA PHE A 76 -8.28 7.92 1.53
C PHE A 76 -7.95 9.41 1.55
N ALA A 77 -6.76 9.79 1.09
CA ALA A 77 -6.41 11.19 0.95
C ALA A 77 -7.30 11.90 -0.08
N ARG A 78 -7.56 11.28 -1.24
CA ARG A 78 -8.51 11.81 -2.23
C ARG A 78 -9.93 11.95 -1.67
N GLU A 79 -10.33 11.08 -0.74
CA GLU A 79 -11.61 11.17 -0.03
C GLU A 79 -11.63 12.18 1.12
N GLY A 80 -10.52 12.87 1.40
CA GLY A 80 -10.45 13.99 2.34
C GLY A 80 -9.82 13.68 3.71
N ALA A 81 -9.18 12.52 3.87
CA ALA A 81 -8.52 12.12 5.12
C ALA A 81 -7.06 12.58 5.18
N ASP A 82 -6.59 12.98 6.36
CA ASP A 82 -5.15 13.02 6.66
C ASP A 82 -4.66 11.61 6.98
N VAL A 83 -3.45 11.26 6.56
CA VAL A 83 -2.98 9.86 6.55
C VAL A 83 -1.64 9.73 7.25
N SER A 84 -1.52 8.75 8.14
CA SER A 84 -0.23 8.21 8.59
C SER A 84 -0.01 6.85 7.98
N ILE A 85 1.21 6.59 7.50
CA ILE A 85 1.63 5.26 7.05
C ILE A 85 2.77 4.74 7.93
N VAL A 86 2.68 3.47 8.32
CA VAL A 86 3.77 2.73 8.98
C VAL A 86 4.43 1.82 7.96
N TYR A 87 5.76 1.81 7.92
CA TYR A 87 6.56 1.07 6.95
C TYR A 87 7.95 0.74 7.51
N LEU A 88 8.67 -0.19 6.88
CA LEU A 88 10.02 -0.55 7.28
C LEU A 88 11.07 0.46 6.77
N PRO A 89 12.21 0.65 7.45
CA PRO A 89 13.22 1.61 7.02
C PRO A 89 13.72 1.42 5.59
N GLU A 90 13.72 0.18 5.09
CA GLU A 90 14.15 -0.16 3.74
C GLU A 90 13.16 0.31 2.65
N GLU A 91 11.91 0.61 3.02
CA GLU A 91 10.81 1.01 2.13
C GLU A 91 10.65 2.54 2.06
N GLU A 92 11.67 3.31 2.48
CA GLU A 92 11.60 4.76 2.61
C GLU A 92 11.24 5.48 1.31
N GLU A 93 11.82 5.06 0.18
CA GLU A 93 11.55 5.70 -1.12
C GLU A 93 10.07 5.53 -1.51
N ASP A 94 9.53 4.33 -1.30
CA ASP A 94 8.13 4.00 -1.55
C ASP A 94 7.20 4.82 -0.63
N ALA A 95 7.55 4.97 0.65
CA ALA A 95 6.80 5.82 1.58
C ALA A 95 6.79 7.31 1.20
N GLN A 96 7.93 7.84 0.71
CA GLN A 96 8.01 9.23 0.24
C GLN A 96 7.15 9.46 -1.01
N TYR A 97 7.07 8.47 -1.91
CA TYR A 97 6.14 8.51 -3.04
C TYR A 97 4.69 8.63 -2.57
N VAL A 98 4.28 7.81 -1.60
CA VAL A 98 2.91 7.88 -1.04
C VAL A 98 2.66 9.22 -0.38
N LYS A 99 3.61 9.74 0.41
CA LYS A 99 3.51 11.09 0.98
C LYS A 99 3.22 12.15 -0.08
N LYS A 100 3.99 12.15 -1.17
CA LYS A 100 3.78 13.10 -2.28
C LYS A 100 2.36 12.99 -2.84
N LYS A 101 1.86 11.75 -3.03
CA LYS A 101 0.49 11.53 -3.54
C LYS A 101 -0.62 11.97 -2.59
N VAL A 102 -0.42 11.80 -1.29
CA VAL A 102 -1.34 12.31 -0.26
C VAL A 102 -1.35 13.84 -0.26
N GLU A 103 -0.18 14.47 -0.37
CA GLU A 103 -0.04 15.93 -0.41
C GLU A 103 -0.59 16.53 -1.72
N GLU A 104 -0.42 15.86 -2.85
CA GLU A 104 -1.06 16.21 -4.14
C GLU A 104 -2.60 16.20 -4.04
N ALA A 105 -3.18 15.37 -3.17
CA ALA A 105 -4.62 15.35 -2.87
C ALA A 105 -5.04 16.44 -1.86
N GLY A 106 -4.13 17.34 -1.45
CA GLY A 106 -4.40 18.43 -0.52
C GLY A 106 -4.52 17.99 0.95
N ARG A 107 -4.02 16.80 1.29
CA ARG A 107 -4.06 16.23 2.64
C ARG A 107 -2.69 16.14 3.27
N LYS A 108 -2.65 15.94 4.59
CA LYS A 108 -1.38 15.80 5.33
C LYS A 108 -0.97 14.33 5.40
N ALA A 109 0.31 14.07 5.14
CA ALA A 109 0.92 12.76 5.33
C ALA A 109 1.86 12.77 6.55
N ASN A 110 1.84 11.69 7.34
CA ASN A 110 2.80 11.46 8.41
C ASN A 110 3.48 10.10 8.23
N LEU A 111 4.80 10.09 8.20
CA LEU A 111 5.59 8.90 7.88
C LEU A 111 6.17 8.30 9.16
N LEU A 112 5.79 7.06 9.46
CA LEU A 112 6.13 6.37 10.70
C LEU A 112 7.00 5.16 10.39
N ARG A 113 8.32 5.35 10.44
CA ARG A 113 9.27 4.23 10.28
C ARG A 113 9.22 3.31 11.49
N GLY A 114 9.01 2.01 11.32
CA GLY A 114 9.11 1.07 12.43
C GLY A 114 8.63 -0.35 12.13
N ASP A 115 9.29 -1.32 12.76
CA ASP A 115 8.90 -2.74 12.74
C ASP A 115 7.80 -3.00 13.79
N LEU A 116 6.58 -3.27 13.33
CA LEU A 116 5.41 -3.53 14.16
C LEU A 116 5.41 -4.91 14.84
N THR A 117 6.45 -5.73 14.65
CA THR A 117 6.68 -6.89 15.52
C THR A 117 7.17 -6.48 16.91
N LYS A 118 7.67 -5.26 17.05
CA LYS A 118 8.10 -4.65 18.31
C LYS A 118 6.95 -3.86 18.89
N ARG A 119 6.55 -4.21 20.11
CA ARG A 119 5.42 -3.58 20.80
C ARG A 119 5.58 -2.07 20.91
N GLU A 120 6.80 -1.62 21.17
CA GLU A 120 7.16 -0.22 21.36
C GLU A 120 6.90 0.59 20.09
N ASN A 121 7.08 -0.01 18.90
CA ASN A 121 6.78 0.64 17.63
C ASN A 121 5.28 0.74 17.38
N CYS A 122 4.48 -0.24 17.82
CA CYS A 122 3.02 -0.17 17.75
C CYS A 122 2.47 1.00 18.60
N GLU A 123 2.96 1.11 19.84
CA GLU A 123 2.57 2.17 20.77
C GLU A 123 2.98 3.54 20.20
N ARG A 124 4.23 3.68 19.77
CA ARG A 124 4.75 4.91 19.15
C ARG A 124 3.98 5.31 17.89
N ALA A 125 3.59 4.38 17.04
CA ALA A 125 2.86 4.71 15.81
C ALA A 125 1.50 5.36 16.10
N VAL A 126 0.78 4.88 17.12
CA VAL A 126 -0.49 5.47 17.54
C VAL A 126 -0.25 6.84 18.19
N GLU A 127 0.74 6.96 19.07
CA GLU A 127 1.08 8.23 19.71
C GLU A 127 1.47 9.31 18.70
N GLU A 128 2.38 9.00 17.76
CA GLU A 128 2.80 9.94 16.72
C GLU A 128 1.66 10.32 15.78
N HIS A 129 0.75 9.39 15.46
CA HIS A 129 -0.46 9.69 14.69
C HIS A 129 -1.38 10.67 15.41
N VAL A 130 -1.72 10.38 16.67
CA VAL A 130 -2.58 11.25 17.47
C VAL A 130 -1.92 12.61 17.71
N LYS A 131 -0.59 12.66 17.90
CA LYS A 131 0.17 13.91 18.00
C LYS A 131 0.11 14.73 16.70
N ALA A 132 0.17 14.07 15.53
CA ALA A 132 0.16 14.76 14.25
C ALA A 132 -1.23 15.34 13.90
N PHE A 133 -2.31 14.61 14.19
CA PHE A 133 -3.65 14.95 13.68
C PHE A 133 -4.70 15.22 14.77
N GLY A 134 -4.38 14.99 16.03
CA GLY A 134 -5.26 15.19 17.19
C GLY A 134 -6.41 14.19 17.29
N LYS A 135 -6.47 13.18 16.41
CA LYS A 135 -7.55 12.20 16.31
C LYS A 135 -7.06 10.96 15.57
N LEU A 136 -7.73 9.84 15.82
CA LEU A 136 -7.63 8.60 15.06
C LEU A 136 -9.05 8.16 14.70
N ASN A 137 -9.44 8.28 13.43
CA ASN A 137 -10.77 7.88 12.98
C ASN A 137 -10.80 6.49 12.35
N ILE A 138 -9.70 6.10 11.69
CA ILE A 138 -9.62 4.87 10.91
C ILE A 138 -8.26 4.22 11.17
N LEU A 139 -8.27 2.93 11.46
CA LEU A 139 -7.07 2.09 11.53
C LEU A 139 -7.16 1.00 10.48
N VAL A 140 -6.13 0.87 9.63
CA VAL A 140 -6.01 -0.18 8.63
C VAL A 140 -4.80 -1.05 8.98
N ASN A 141 -5.08 -2.26 9.46
CA ASN A 141 -4.06 -3.27 9.72
C ASN A 141 -3.77 -4.04 8.44
N ASN A 142 -2.80 -3.54 7.66
CA ASN A 142 -2.38 -4.15 6.39
C ASN A 142 -0.93 -4.67 6.41
N GLY A 143 -0.09 -4.21 7.34
CA GLY A 143 1.27 -4.69 7.52
C GLY A 143 1.31 -6.21 7.75
N LYS A 144 2.21 -6.90 7.04
CA LYS A 144 2.42 -8.35 7.15
C LYS A 144 3.85 -8.64 7.61
N LEU A 145 3.99 -9.69 8.39
CA LEU A 145 5.27 -10.31 8.64
C LEU A 145 5.78 -10.97 7.36
N PRO A 146 7.04 -10.76 6.94
CA PRO A 146 7.66 -11.62 5.95
C PRO A 146 7.83 -13.01 6.57
N VAL A 147 6.92 -13.92 6.26
CA VAL A 147 7.04 -15.32 6.67
C VAL A 147 7.97 -16.01 5.67
N HIS A 148 9.24 -16.17 6.03
CA HIS A 148 10.13 -17.05 5.27
C HIS A 148 9.82 -18.49 5.67
N ILE A 149 9.05 -19.20 4.85
CA ILE A 149 8.88 -20.65 4.99
C ILE A 149 9.99 -21.30 4.14
N PRO A 150 11.03 -21.90 4.74
CA PRO A 150 12.00 -22.66 3.96
C PRO A 150 11.29 -23.86 3.33
N ILE A 151 11.19 -23.87 2.00
CA ILE A 151 10.75 -25.06 1.26
C ILE A 151 11.91 -26.04 1.27
N THR A 152 11.94 -26.94 2.25
CA THR A 152 12.85 -28.09 2.23
C THR A 152 12.32 -29.09 1.20
N ILE A 153 12.82 -29.02 -0.03
CA ILE A 153 12.62 -30.10 -1.01
C ILE A 153 13.49 -31.28 -0.56
N GLN A 154 12.89 -32.25 0.13
CA GLN A 154 13.53 -33.55 0.30
C GLN A 154 13.53 -34.24 -1.07
N ARG A 155 14.67 -34.20 -1.77
CA ARG A 155 14.91 -35.11 -2.90
C ARG A 155 15.04 -36.52 -2.31
N ASN A 156 14.02 -37.35 -2.50
CA ASN A 156 14.19 -38.79 -2.34
C ASN A 156 15.16 -39.25 -3.42
N SER A 157 16.33 -39.74 -3.00
CA SER A 157 17.23 -40.50 -3.86
C SER A 157 16.51 -41.78 -4.28
N GLU A 158 16.27 -41.92 -5.58
CA GLU A 158 15.79 -43.17 -6.19
C GLU A 158 16.83 -44.27 -5.96
N ASN A 159 16.38 -45.42 -5.46
CA ASN A 159 17.11 -46.70 -5.49
C ASN A 159 16.89 -47.39 -6.83
#